data_AF-A0A8J3Z5I0-F1
#
_entry.id   AF-A0A8J3Z5I0-F1
#
_cell.length_a   1.000
_cell.length_b   1.000
_cell.length_c   1.000
_cell.angle_alpha   90.00
_cell.angle_beta   90.00
_cell.angle_gamma   90.00
#
_symmetry.space_group_name_H-M   'P 1'
#
loop_
_entity.id
_entity.type
_entity.pdbx_description
1 polymer ?
#
loop_
_entity_poly.entity_id
_entity_poly.type
_entity_poly.pdbx_seq_one_letter_code
_entity_poly.pdbx_strand_id
1 'polypeptide(L)'
;MLDAIAGRVATGATVEFRPSGSSMVPLIRSRQLVTVAPVDPTTVEIGDIVLARVAGTVYLHVVSAVDTSRARVQISNNRGRVNGWTNHARIYGICTAVDGARRPRIDGKLRQP
;
A
#
# COMPACT_ATOMS: atom_id res chain seq x y z
N MET A 1 7.98 -1.21 12.99
CA MET A 1 6.99 -2.31 12.79
C MET A 1 6.65 -2.49 11.33
N LEU A 2 6.17 -1.45 10.63
CA LEU A 2 5.87 -1.53 9.19
C LEU A 2 7.09 -1.85 8.32
N ASP A 3 8.30 -1.46 8.71
CA ASP A 3 9.53 -1.80 7.97
C ASP A 3 9.75 -3.32 7.89
N ALA A 4 9.54 -4.04 9.00
CA ALA A 4 9.66 -5.49 9.02
C ALA A 4 8.59 -6.18 8.15
N ILE A 5 7.37 -5.64 8.14
CA ILE A 5 6.30 -6.11 7.27
C ILE A 5 6.66 -5.85 5.80
N ALA A 6 7.14 -4.65 5.47
CA ALA A 6 7.58 -4.29 4.12
C ALA A 6 8.71 -5.21 3.63
N GLY A 7 9.67 -5.54 4.50
CA GLY A 7 10.72 -6.52 4.17
C GLY A 7 10.14 -7.87 3.78
N ARG A 8 9.20 -8.42 4.58
CA ARG A 8 8.55 -9.69 4.29
C ARG A 8 7.74 -9.67 2.99
N VAL A 9 6.99 -8.59 2.74
CA VAL A 9 6.21 -8.44 1.52
C VAL A 9 7.12 -8.27 0.30
N ALA A 10 8.24 -7.54 0.43
CA ALA A 10 9.23 -7.39 -0.62
C ALA A 10 9.88 -8.73 -1.03
N THR A 11 9.98 -9.69 -0.11
CA THR A 11 10.45 -11.05 -0.38
C THR A 11 9.35 -12.02 -0.84
N GLY A 12 8.17 -11.52 -1.22
CA GLY A 12 7.10 -12.34 -1.79
C GLY A 12 6.04 -12.81 -0.78
N ALA A 13 6.13 -12.48 0.51
CA ALA A 13 5.15 -12.93 1.48
C ALA A 13 3.85 -12.11 1.42
N THR A 14 2.71 -12.80 1.46
CA THR A 14 1.44 -12.16 1.86
C THR A 14 1.37 -12.08 3.38
N VAL A 15 1.08 -10.91 3.92
CA VAL A 15 1.13 -10.63 5.36
C VAL A 15 -0.18 -10.02 5.84
N GLU A 16 -0.70 -10.56 6.93
CA GLU A 16 -1.80 -9.96 7.68
C GLU A 16 -1.28 -9.25 8.93
N PHE A 17 -1.81 -8.05 9.19
CA PHE A 17 -1.48 -7.30 10.40
C PHE A 17 -2.57 -6.28 10.75
N ARG A 18 -2.42 -5.63 11.91
CA ARG A 18 -3.38 -4.66 12.44
C ARG A 18 -2.70 -3.28 12.61
N PRO A 19 -2.72 -2.41 11.59
CA PRO A 19 -2.12 -1.07 11.68
C PRO A 19 -2.79 -0.24 12.78
N SER A 20 -2.06 0.73 13.31
CA SER A 20 -2.57 1.70 14.29
C SER A 20 -2.63 3.11 13.70
N GLY A 21 -3.51 3.94 14.27
CA GLY A 21 -3.68 5.35 13.89
C GLY A 21 -4.99 5.64 13.17
N SER A 22 -5.16 6.90 12.77
CA SER A 22 -6.42 7.44 12.21
C SER A 22 -6.29 7.96 10.78
N SER A 23 -5.09 7.84 10.19
CA SER A 23 -4.73 8.37 8.87
C SER A 23 -5.54 7.76 7.74
N MET A 24 -5.99 6.51 7.89
CA MET A 24 -6.71 5.76 6.85
C MET A 24 -8.21 5.65 7.11
N VAL A 25 -8.75 6.28 8.16
CA VAL A 25 -10.19 6.23 8.47
C VAL A 25 -10.99 7.01 7.41
N PRO A 26 -12.15 6.51 6.92
CA PRO A 26 -12.82 5.26 7.32
C PRO A 26 -12.41 4.00 6.53
N LEU A 27 -11.50 4.08 5.55
CA LEU A 27 -11.09 2.93 4.75
C LEU A 27 -10.45 1.81 5.58
N ILE A 28 -9.60 2.18 6.54
CA ILE A 28 -8.98 1.27 7.52
C ILE A 28 -9.01 1.98 8.88
N ARG A 29 -9.70 1.38 9.86
CA ARG A 29 -9.74 1.84 11.25
C ARG A 29 -8.53 1.33 12.02
N SER A 30 -8.19 2.00 13.12
CA SER A 30 -7.13 1.54 14.02
C SER A 30 -7.41 0.11 14.48
N ARG A 31 -6.38 -0.74 14.44
CA ARG A 31 -6.41 -2.16 14.80
C ARG A 31 -7.27 -3.06 13.91
N GLN A 32 -7.81 -2.55 12.82
CA GLN A 32 -8.53 -3.34 11.84
C GLN A 32 -7.58 -4.30 11.12
N LEU A 33 -8.00 -5.53 10.82
CA LEU A 33 -7.14 -6.50 10.15
C LEU A 33 -6.99 -6.11 8.68
N VAL A 34 -5.76 -6.10 8.17
CA VAL A 34 -5.48 -5.86 6.76
C VAL A 34 -4.60 -6.98 6.21
N THR A 35 -4.85 -7.35 4.97
CA THR A 35 -4.04 -8.31 4.22
C THR A 35 -3.28 -7.55 3.14
N VAL A 36 -1.96 -7.68 3.11
CA VAL A 36 -1.09 -7.04 2.12
C VAL A 36 -0.30 -8.11 1.37
N ALA A 37 -0.33 -8.05 0.05
CA ALA A 37 0.38 -8.97 -0.83
C ALA A 37 1.40 -8.21 -1.71
N PRO A 38 2.45 -8.88 -2.20
CA PRO A 38 3.39 -8.29 -3.15
C PRO A 38 2.66 -7.79 -4.41
N VAL A 39 3.02 -6.61 -4.90
CA VAL A 39 2.36 -5.98 -6.04
C VAL A 39 3.35 -5.76 -7.19
N ASP A 40 2.88 -5.90 -8.42
CA ASP A 40 3.56 -5.30 -9.56
C ASP A 40 3.30 -3.79 -9.56
N PRO A 41 4.31 -2.94 -9.26
CA PRO A 41 4.12 -1.50 -9.16
C PRO A 41 3.71 -0.85 -10.48
N THR A 42 3.90 -1.49 -11.63
CA THR A 42 3.47 -0.96 -12.94
C THR A 42 1.95 -1.02 -13.14
N THR A 43 1.27 -1.86 -12.35
CA THR A 43 -0.20 -2.05 -12.39
C THR A 43 -0.95 -1.19 -11.37
N VAL A 44 -0.20 -0.49 -10.51
CA VAL A 44 -0.76 0.35 -9.45
C VAL A 44 -1.43 1.57 -10.06
N GLU A 45 -2.64 1.86 -9.58
CA GLU A 45 -3.45 2.98 -10.06
C GLU A 45 -4.00 3.83 -8.92
N ILE A 46 -4.62 4.96 -9.26
CA ILE A 46 -5.24 5.87 -8.28
C ILE A 46 -6.31 5.13 -7.46
N GLY A 47 -6.30 5.34 -6.14
CA GLY A 47 -7.23 4.75 -5.19
C GLY A 47 -6.81 3.37 -4.64
N ASP A 48 -5.74 2.77 -5.15
CA ASP A 48 -5.12 1.60 -4.52
C ASP A 48 -4.55 1.97 -3.16
N ILE A 49 -4.57 1.03 -2.21
CA ILE A 49 -3.90 1.20 -0.91
C ILE A 49 -2.62 0.40 -0.96
N VAL A 50 -1.47 1.07 -0.89
CA VAL A 50 -0.16 0.44 -1.03
C VAL A 50 0.66 0.53 0.24
N LEU A 51 1.46 -0.50 0.48
CA LEU A 51 2.54 -0.50 1.45
C LEU A 51 3.80 0.04 0.76
N ALA A 52 4.19 1.28 1.06
CA ALA A 52 5.25 1.95 0.34
C ALA A 52 6.09 2.87 1.24
N ARG A 53 7.35 3.12 0.84
CA ARG A 53 8.27 4.01 1.57
C ARG A 53 8.32 5.40 0.94
N VAL A 54 8.04 6.44 1.73
CA VAL A 54 8.21 7.85 1.34
C VAL A 54 9.11 8.53 2.37
N ALA A 55 10.13 9.25 1.92
CA ALA A 55 11.06 10.01 2.77
C ALA A 55 11.55 9.22 4.01
N GLY A 56 11.90 7.94 3.82
CA GLY A 56 12.41 7.07 4.90
C GLY A 56 11.35 6.36 5.74
N THR A 57 10.07 6.73 5.65
CA THR A 57 8.98 6.13 6.43
C THR A 57 8.11 5.21 5.58
N VAL A 58 7.79 4.02 6.09
CA VAL A 58 6.85 3.09 5.44
C VAL A 58 5.41 3.43 5.85
N TYR A 59 4.53 3.53 4.86
CA TYR A 59 3.12 3.84 5.02
C TYR A 59 2.25 2.77 4.37
N LEU A 60 1.05 2.57 4.91
CA LEU A 60 -0.05 1.87 4.25
C LEU A 60 -1.12 2.89 3.85
N HIS A 61 -1.03 3.45 2.65
CA HIS A 61 -1.75 4.68 2.25
C HIS A 61 -2.32 4.62 0.84
N VAL A 62 -3.23 5.54 0.52
CA VAL A 62 -3.92 5.60 -0.77
C VAL A 62 -3.00 6.22 -1.82
N VAL A 63 -2.95 5.65 -3.02
CA VAL A 63 -2.34 6.26 -4.19
C VAL A 63 -3.23 7.40 -4.67
N SER A 64 -2.72 8.64 -4.63
CA SER A 64 -3.44 9.84 -5.05
C SER A 64 -3.07 10.31 -6.46
N ALA A 65 -1.92 9.91 -6.99
CA ALA A 65 -1.50 10.20 -8.36
C ALA A 65 -0.48 9.16 -8.86
N VAL A 66 -0.40 8.99 -10.18
CA VAL A 66 0.56 8.11 -10.86
C VAL A 66 1.30 8.91 -11.93
N ASP A 67 2.62 8.75 -12.01
CA ASP A 67 3.50 9.33 -13.02
C ASP A 67 4.27 8.17 -13.68
N THR A 68 3.65 7.56 -14.69
CA THR A 68 4.20 6.41 -15.43
C THR A 68 5.49 6.76 -16.15
N SER A 69 5.62 8.00 -16.65
CA SER A 69 6.81 8.50 -17.33
C SER A 69 8.06 8.49 -16.42
N ARG A 70 7.86 8.63 -15.12
CA ARG A 70 8.94 8.60 -14.10
C ARG A 70 8.88 7.40 -13.16
N ALA A 71 8.06 6.39 -13.49
CA ALA A 71 7.88 5.17 -12.70
C ALA A 71 7.70 5.44 -11.20
N ARG A 72 6.78 6.35 -10.86
CA ARG A 72 6.53 6.77 -9.47
C ARG A 72 5.06 7.05 -9.22
N VAL A 73 4.68 6.94 -7.95
CA VAL A 73 3.33 7.23 -7.46
C VAL A 73 3.38 8.23 -6.32
N GLN A 74 2.31 9.00 -6.16
CA GLN A 74 2.08 9.83 -5.00
C GLN A 74 1.15 9.09 -4.05
N ILE A 75 1.46 9.09 -2.76
CA ILE A 75 0.56 8.57 -1.74
C ILE A 75 0.06 9.66 -0.81
N SER A 76 -1.15 9.47 -0.32
CA SER A 76 -1.86 10.35 0.58
C SER A 76 -2.51 9.56 1.70
N ASN A 77 -2.67 10.19 2.85
CA ASN A 77 -3.58 9.66 3.85
C ASN A 77 -5.04 9.82 3.38
N ASN A 78 -5.97 9.15 4.05
CA ASN A 78 -7.39 9.26 3.76
C ASN A 78 -8.05 10.47 4.47
N ARG A 79 -7.30 11.56 4.66
CA ARG A 79 -7.73 12.80 5.31
C ARG A 79 -7.36 14.05 4.50
N GLY A 80 -6.87 13.88 3.27
CA GLY A 80 -6.50 14.98 2.38
C GLY A 80 -5.07 15.48 2.52
N ARG A 81 -4.21 14.82 3.32
CA ARG A 81 -2.78 15.13 3.38
C ARG A 81 -2.01 14.25 2.40
N VAL A 82 -1.26 14.88 1.51
CA VAL A 82 -0.26 14.23 0.66
C VAL A 82 0.97 13.90 1.50
N ASN A 83 1.42 12.65 1.46
CA ASN A 83 2.63 12.21 2.15
C ASN A 83 3.87 12.38 1.27
N GLY A 84 3.73 12.22 -0.05
CA GLY A 84 4.79 12.49 -1.02
C GLY A 84 4.84 11.46 -2.15
N TRP A 85 5.84 11.64 -3.02
CA TRP A 85 6.11 10.76 -4.15
C TRP A 85 7.10 9.66 -3.78
N THR A 86 6.92 8.48 -4.38
CA THR A 86 7.86 7.37 -4.29
C THR A 86 7.92 6.57 -5.59
N ASN A 87 9.11 6.04 -5.90
CA ASN A 87 9.31 5.25 -7.11
C ASN A 87 8.77 3.82 -6.94
N HIS A 88 8.59 3.12 -8.07
CA HIS A 88 8.09 1.75 -8.10
C HIS A 88 8.91 0.78 -7.24
N ALA A 89 10.23 0.96 -7.13
CA ALA A 89 11.10 0.13 -6.30
C ALA A 89 10.84 0.24 -4.78
N ARG A 90 10.10 1.27 -4.35
CA ARG A 90 9.73 1.52 -2.94
C ARG A 90 8.26 1.21 -2.66
N ILE A 91 7.55 0.60 -3.62
CA ILE A 91 6.22 0.04 -3.44
C ILE A 91 6.42 -1.46 -3.19
N TYR A 92 6.09 -1.91 -1.99
CA TYR A 92 6.33 -3.29 -1.58
C TYR A 92 5.12 -4.18 -1.83
N GLY A 93 3.92 -3.66 -1.57
CA GLY A 93 2.70 -4.43 -1.73
C GLY A 93 1.44 -3.59 -1.80
N ILE A 94 0.32 -4.27 -2.03
CA ILE A 94 -1.02 -3.72 -2.11
C ILE A 94 -1.92 -4.36 -1.05
N CYS A 95 -2.79 -3.56 -0.44
CA CYS A 95 -3.82 -4.04 0.47
C CYS A 95 -4.91 -4.76 -0.32
N THR A 96 -5.01 -6.07 -0.13
CA THR A 96 -5.94 -6.94 -0.86
C THR A 96 -7.25 -7.16 -0.12
N ALA A 97 -7.25 -7.02 1.21
CA ALA A 97 -8.44 -7.17 2.03
C ALA A 97 -8.37 -6.37 3.34
N VAL A 98 -9.54 -6.02 3.88
CA VAL A 98 -9.72 -5.40 5.20
C VAL A 98 -10.81 -6.19 5.94
N ASP A 99 -10.49 -6.73 7.12
CA ASP A 99 -11.33 -7.68 7.86
C ASP A 99 -11.92 -8.81 6.98
N GLY A 100 -11.09 -9.36 6.10
CA GLY A 100 -11.50 -10.42 5.16
C GLY A 100 -12.33 -9.93 3.97
N ALA A 101 -12.83 -8.70 3.97
CA ALA A 101 -13.50 -8.12 2.82
C ALA A 101 -12.48 -7.73 1.75
N ARG A 102 -12.58 -8.38 0.57
CA ARG A 102 -11.68 -8.13 -0.57
C ARG A 102 -11.79 -6.68 -1.04
N ARG A 103 -10.64 -6.05 -1.26
CA ARG A 103 -10.55 -4.73 -1.90
C ARG A 103 -10.84 -4.84 -3.40
N PRO A 104 -11.46 -3.80 -4.02
CA PRO A 104 -11.68 -3.79 -5.46
C PRO A 104 -10.35 -3.65 -6.21
N ARG A 105 -10.35 -3.99 -7.51
CA ARG A 105 -9.24 -3.72 -8.44
C ARG A 105 -7.92 -4.38 -8.03
N ILE A 106 -7.97 -5.63 -7.59
CA ILE A 106 -6.79 -6.43 -7.20
C ILE A 106 -6.36 -7.42 -8.30
N ASP A 107 -7.29 -7.82 -9.16
CA ASP A 107 -7.03 -8.77 -10.24
C ASP A 107 -5.92 -8.27 -11.18
N GLY A 108 -4.94 -9.13 -11.46
CA GLY A 108 -3.80 -8.81 -12.32
C GLY A 108 -2.71 -7.94 -11.68
N LYS A 109 -2.84 -7.52 -10.42
CA LYS A 109 -1.86 -6.63 -9.77
C LYS A 109 -0.82 -7.35 -8.91
N LEU A 110 -1.09 -8.59 -8.51
CA LEU A 110 -0.22 -9.33 -7.60
C LEU A 110 1.01 -9.83 -8.33
N ARG A 111 2.19 -9.62 -7.73
CA ARG A 111 3.41 -10.25 -8.22
C ARG A 111 3.37 -11.72 -7.79
N GLN A 112 3.42 -12.63 -8.75
CA GLN A 112 3.64 -14.04 -8.45
C GLN A 112 5.07 -14.23 -7.91
N PRO A 113 5.26 -15.07 -6.88
CA PRO A 113 6.59 -15.40 -6.39
C PRO A 113 7.48 -16.04 -7.47
#